data_AF-A0AAN8IW91-F1
#
_entry.id   AF-A0AAN8IW91-F1
#
_cell.length_a   1.000
_cell.length_b   1.000
_cell.length_c   1.000
_cell.angle_alpha   90.00
_cell.angle_beta   90.00
_cell.angle_gamma   90.00
#
_symmetry.space_group_name_H-M   'P 1'
#
loop_
_entity.id
_entity.type
_entity.pdbx_description
1 polymer ?
#
loop_
_entity_poly.entity_id
_entity_poly.type
_entity_poly.pdbx_seq_one_letter_code
_entity_poly.pdbx_strand_id
1 'polypeptide(L)' 'MIGNMLITINRYSALCLINRYDKIWSRRNVCIMIVAQYIVAIAAVIHIIGAKIVYTRNDDGTYTYIGTEASASW' A
#
# COMPACT_ATOMS: atom_id res chain seq x y z
N MET A 1 -2.14 -6.52 -0.51
CA MET A 1 -2.30 -7.47 -1.64
C MET A 1 -1.07 -7.59 -2.54
N ILE A 2 -0.33 -6.50 -2.81
CA ILE A 2 0.88 -6.51 -3.66
C ILE A 2 1.95 -7.54 -3.24
N GLY A 3 2.17 -7.75 -1.93
CA GLY A 3 3.14 -8.74 -1.45
C GLY A 3 2.83 -10.18 -1.92
N ASN A 4 1.57 -10.60 -1.90
CA ASN A 4 1.18 -11.93 -2.39
C ASN A 4 1.39 -12.06 -3.90
N MET A 5 1.14 -10.99 -4.66
CA MET A 5 1.39 -10.96 -6.10
C MET A 5 2.89 -11.13 -6.40
N LEU A 6 3.77 -10.45 -5.65
CA LEU A 6 5.21 -10.59 -5.80
C LEU A 6 5.71 -12.02 -5.50
N ILE A 7 5.15 -12.68 -4.49
CA ILE A 7 5.47 -14.09 -4.17
C ILE A 7 5.07 -15.02 -5.32
N THR A 8 3.89 -14.80 -5.91
CA THR A 8 3.41 -15.59 -7.06
C THR A 8 4.28 -15.35 -8.30
N ILE A 9 4.64 -14.10 -8.60
CA ILE A 9 5.51 -13.77 -9.73
C ILE A 9 6.91 -14.36 -9.52
N ASN A 10 7.42 -14.35 -8.28
CA ASN A 10 8.69 -15.00 -7.94
C ASN A 10 8.65 -16.49 -8.28
N ARG A 11 7.62 -17.21 -7.81
CA ARG A 11 7.45 -18.64 -8.12
C ARG A 11 7.26 -18.91 -9.62
N TYR A 12 6.48 -18.10 -10.31
CA TYR A 12 6.26 -18.23 -11.75
C TYR A 12 7.55 -18.00 -12.56
N SER A 13 8.32 -16.97 -12.18
CA SER A 13 9.60 -16.65 -12.80
C SER A 13 10.64 -17.75 -12.58
N ALA A 14 10.59 -18.41 -11.41
CA ALA A 14 11.48 -19.54 -11.11
C ALA A 14 11.22 -20.75 -12.03
N LEU A 15 9.99 -20.92 -12.52
CA LEU A 15 9.63 -22.04 -13.39
C LEU A 15 9.82 -21.70 -14.88
N CYS A 16 9.41 -20.50 -15.30
CA CYS A 16 9.40 -20.12 -16.72
C CYS A 16 10.67 -19.41 -17.20
N LEU A 17 11.47 -18.83 -16.29
CA LEU A 17 12.60 -17.95 -16.61
C LEU A 17 13.89 -18.38 -15.91
N ILE A 18 14.14 -19.69 -15.77
CA ILE A 18 15.35 -20.27 -15.14
C ILE A 18 16.65 -19.55 -15.53
N ASN A 19 16.88 -19.33 -16.84
CA ASN A 19 18.13 -18.73 -17.33
C ASN A 19 18.32 -17.26 -16.94
N ARG A 20 17.26 -16.54 -16.57
CA ARG A 20 17.33 -15.12 -16.17
C ARG A 20 16.90 -14.90 -14.73
N TYR A 21 16.50 -15.96 -14.04
CA TYR A 21 15.94 -15.89 -12.70
C TYR A 21 16.91 -15.26 -11.71
N ASP A 22 18.17 -15.72 -11.67
CA ASP A 22 19.19 -15.17 -10.76
C ASP A 22 19.52 -13.70 -11.02
N LYS A 23 19.41 -13.25 -12.28
CA LYS A 23 19.65 -11.84 -12.64
C LYS A 23 18.51 -10.94 -12.19
N ILE A 24 17.27 -11.43 -12.25
CA ILE A 24 16.06 -10.68 -11.87
C ILE A 24 15.88 -10.72 -10.34
N TRP A 25 15.95 -11.91 -9.75
CA TRP A 25 15.68 -12.21 -8.33
C TRP A 25 16.95 -12.24 -7.47
N SER A 26 17.95 -11.43 -7.83
CA SER A 26 19.11 -11.20 -6.97
C SER A 26 18.69 -10.65 -5.61
N ARG A 27 19.40 -11.05 -4.55
CA ARG A 27 19.15 -10.61 -3.17
C ARG A 27 19.04 -9.09 -3.02
N ARG A 28 19.83 -8.33 -3.80
CA ARG A 28 19.77 -6.86 -3.83
C ARG A 28 18.45 -6.36 -4.44
N ASN A 29 18.02 -6.92 -5.56
CA ASN A 29 16.80 -6.52 -6.26
C ASN A 29 15.56 -6.85 -5.42
N VAL A 30 15.52 -8.03 -4.80
CA VAL A 30 14.41 -8.43 -3.92
C VAL A 30 14.30 -7.48 -2.73
N CYS A 31 15.42 -7.10 -2.13
CA CYS A 31 15.44 -6.13 -1.03
C CYS A 31 14.87 -4.77 -1.48
N ILE A 32 15.30 -4.28 -2.65
CA ILE A 32 14.79 -3.02 -3.23
C ILE A 32 13.28 -3.12 -3.49
N MET A 33 12.78 -4.23 -4.04
CA MET A 33 11.35 -4.43 -4.30
C MET A 33 10.51 -4.42 -3.02
N ILE A 34 10.99 -5.05 -1.95
CA ILE A 34 10.31 -5.05 -0.65
C ILE A 34 10.28 -3.63 -0.07
N VAL A 35 11.40 -2.92 -0.09
CA VAL A 35 11.47 -1.53 0.41
C VAL A 35 10.53 -0.63 -0.40
N ALA A 36 10.54 -0.75 -1.73
CA ALA A 36 9.65 0.00 -2.61
C ALA A 36 8.16 -0.30 -2.32
N GLN A 37 7.81 -1.55 -2.06
CA GLN A 37 6.44 -1.92 -1.67
C GLN A 37 5.98 -1.18 -0.40
N TYR A 38 6.85 -1.10 0.62
CA TYR A 38 6.53 -0.36 1.84
C TYR A 38 6.40 1.15 1.59
N ILE A 39 7.29 1.73 0.79
CA ILE A 39 7.23 3.16 0.43
C ILE A 39 5.90 3.48 -0.27
N VAL A 40 5.49 2.65 -1.25
CA VAL A 40 4.22 2.84 -1.96
C VAL A 40 3.03 2.70 -1.02
N ALA A 41 3.06 1.74 -0.09
CA ALA A 41 1.99 1.57 0.90
C ALA A 41 1.89 2.79 1.83
N ILE A 42 3.02 3.33 2.29
CA ILE A 42 3.06 4.54 3.12
C ILE A 42 2.54 5.73 2.32
N ALA A 43 3.01 5.94 1.09
CA ALA A 43 2.57 7.03 0.23
C ALA A 43 1.07 6.98 -0.08
N ALA A 44 0.49 5.79 -0.24
CA ALA A 44 -0.95 5.63 -0.44
C ALA A 44 -1.77 6.02 0.80
N VAL A 45 -1.23 5.83 2.00
CA VAL A 45 -1.94 6.06 3.27
C VAL A 45 -1.62 7.44 3.88
N ILE A 46 -0.50 8.07 3.51
CA ILE A 46 -0.05 9.33 4.12
C ILE A 46 -1.08 10.46 3.98
N HIS A 47 -1.84 10.49 2.89
CA HIS A 47 -2.91 11.46 2.66
C HIS A 47 -4.09 11.31 3.62
N ILE A 48 -4.26 10.13 4.23
CA ILE A 48 -5.36 9.83 5.16
C ILE A 48 -4.96 10.22 6.59
N ILE A 49 -3.67 10.12 6.95
CA ILE A 49 -3.19 10.31 8.33
C ILE A 49 -3.46 11.72 8.86
N GLY A 50 -3.51 12.74 8.00
CA GLY A 50 -3.83 14.12 8.37
C GLY A 50 -5.29 14.54 8.14
N ALA A 51 -6.14 13.63 7.67
CA ALA A 51 -7.52 13.96 7.34
C ALA A 51 -8.39 13.99 8.61
N LYS A 52 -9.11 15.09 8.83
CA LYS A 52 -10.00 15.21 9.99
C LYS A 52 -11.29 14.48 9.68
N ILE A 53 -11.59 13.45 10.46
CA ILE A 53 -12.80 12.64 10.27
C ILE A 53 -13.98 13.44 10.81
N VAL A 54 -14.93 13.80 9.95
CA VAL A 54 -16.12 14.57 10.34
C VAL A 54 -17.27 13.62 10.62
N TYR A 55 -17.72 13.64 11.87
CA TYR A 55 -18.92 12.94 12.32
C TYR A 55 -20.03 13.97 12.50
N THR A 56 -21.21 13.69 11.93
CA THR A 56 -22.39 14.52 12.20
C THR A 56 -23.29 13.76 13.17
N ARG A 57 -23.77 14.47 14.19
CA ARG A 57 -24.67 13.93 15.19
C ARG A 57 -26.10 14.10 14.67
N ASN A 58 -26.80 12.99 14.48
CA ASN A 58 -28.21 13.01 14.13
C ASN A 58 -29.05 13.33 15.37
N ASP A 59 -30.27 13.82 15.17
CA ASP A 59 -31.20 14.20 16.25
C ASP A 59 -31.57 13.00 17.16
N ASP A 60 -31.42 11.77 16.65
CA ASP A 60 -31.60 10.52 17.40
C ASP A 60 -30.41 10.17 18.32
N GLY A 61 -29.39 11.03 18.39
CA GLY A 61 -28.20 10.84 19.22
C GLY A 61 -27.13 9.93 18.61
N THR A 62 -27.34 9.40 17.40
CA THR A 62 -26.37 8.57 16.66
C THR A 62 -25.37 9.43 15.88
N TYR A 63 -24.16 8.90 15.66
CA TYR A 63 -23.13 9.55 14.85
C TYR A 63 -23.02 8.86 13.49
N THR A 64 -23.20 9.61 12.41
CA THR A 64 -22.99 9.14 11.04
C THR A 64 -21.69 9.70 10.47
N TYR A 65 -20.91 8.82 9.85
CA TYR A 65 -19.71 9.20 9.10
C TYR A 65 -20.14 9.91 7.81
N ILE A 66 -19.77 11.19 7.66
CA ILE A 66 -20.12 11.99 6.47
C ILE A 66 -18.94 12.11 5.51
N GLY A 67 -17.69 12.03 6.00
CA GLY A 67 -16.51 12.03 5.16
C GLY A 67 -15.26 12.50 5.89
N THR A 68 -14.21 12.75 5.12
CA THR A 68 -12.94 13.30 5.61
C THR A 68 -12.75 14.70 5.06
N GLU A 69 -12.62 15.70 5.95
CA GLU A 69 -12.13 17.02 5.55
C GLU A 69 -10.60 16.95 5.43
N ALA A 70 -10.09 17.26 4.23
CA ALA A 70 -8.67 17.52 4.06
C ALA A 70 -8.34 18.77 4.89
N SER A 71 -7.53 18.60 5.94
CA SER A 71 -7.08 19.73 6.74
C SER A 71 -6.34 20.69 5.81
N ALA A 72 -6.97 21.82 5.47
CA ALA A 72 -6.32 22.90 4.74
C ALA A 72 -5.07 23.29 5.55
N SER A 73 -3.91 23.01 4.97
CA SER A 73 -2.63 23.51 5.46
C SER A 73 -2.65 25.03 5.34
N TRP A 74 -2.62 25.73 6.48
CA TRP A 74 -2.15 27.11 6.56
C TRP A 74 -0.62 27.11 6.65
#